data_AF-A0A4U7EZN9-F1
#
_entry.id   AF-A0A4U7EZN9-F1
#
_cell.length_a   1.000
_cell.length_b   1.000
_cell.length_c   1.000
_cell.angle_alpha   90.00
_cell.angle_beta   90.00
_cell.angle_gamma   90.00
#
_symmetry.space_group_name_H-M   'P 1'
#
loop_
_entity.id
_entity.type
_entity.pdbx_description
1 polymer ?
#
loop_
_entity_poly.entity_id
_entity_poly.type
_entity_poly.pdbx_seq_one_letter_code
_entity_poly.pdbx_strand_id
1 'polypeptide(L)'
;AAIAATLVFPLAWLVIEATTVERGRALDLLFSVDTADILLNSLLLMGGVTAASIAIGVPLAYLTVRTDLPFRRFWSVAAALPLVVPSYVGAFSFASAFGRRGEFHDVLAPLGVERVPEIHGLSGSILVITLYTYPYVYLTTRAALLSFDTTLLEAARTLNHGRLAAFRRVTLPTIRPAVAAGSLLAALYAVSDFGTPSIMRLPVFTQQIYVEYRSFGSDYAALLSMQLLVVVLVVLALEWAVRSERAGGGDDAGQTTNRVSLGRLRWPATLLPAAVSGFALLVPLWILGLWLVRSEAGRRPSMAFEPVQVLNSVSVSAAAALAAALAAIPIAYFAANHESPLATIFERATYVGFAVPGIVLALALVYFGSGYLPWIYQTLPLLVFAYVVRFLPQAVGSSRTAILQVDQRLVEAG
;
A
#
# COMPACT_ATOMS: atom_id res chain seq x y z
N ALA A 1 27.52 2.31 -9.06
CA ALA A 1 27.98 2.23 -7.66
C ALA A 1 27.40 3.34 -6.79
N ALA A 2 27.70 4.60 -7.10
CA ALA A 2 27.25 5.77 -6.32
C ALA A 2 25.73 5.81 -6.06
N ILE A 3 24.89 5.62 -7.09
CA ILE A 3 23.43 5.75 -6.93
C ILE A 3 22.86 4.69 -5.97
N ALA A 4 23.27 3.42 -6.07
CA ALA A 4 22.82 2.39 -5.13
C ALA A 4 23.32 2.62 -3.71
N ALA A 5 24.58 3.08 -3.53
CA ALA A 5 25.09 3.44 -2.21
C ALA A 5 24.26 4.57 -1.59
N THR A 6 23.90 5.58 -2.38
CA THR A 6 23.05 6.69 -1.96
C THR A 6 21.63 6.25 -1.55
N LEU A 7 21.08 5.19 -2.14
CA LEU A 7 19.74 4.69 -1.83
C LEU A 7 19.69 3.84 -0.56
N VAL A 8 20.76 3.08 -0.29
CA VAL A 8 20.89 2.24 0.92
C VAL A 8 21.42 3.05 2.10
N PHE A 9 22.13 4.16 1.83
CA PHE A 9 22.74 5.02 2.82
C PHE A 9 21.82 5.40 4.00
N PRO A 10 20.56 5.83 3.81
CA PRO A 10 19.71 6.19 4.94
C PRO A 10 19.49 5.02 5.90
N LEU A 11 19.38 3.79 5.40
CA LEU A 11 19.25 2.62 6.28
C LEU A 11 20.53 2.30 7.01
N ALA A 12 21.67 2.38 6.33
CA ALA A 12 22.95 2.20 6.98
C ALA A 12 23.14 3.23 8.10
N TRP A 13 22.72 4.48 7.86
CA TRP A 13 22.73 5.54 8.85
C TRP A 13 21.86 5.23 10.06
N LEU A 14 20.64 4.75 9.83
CA LEU A 14 19.75 4.34 10.92
C LEU A 14 20.35 3.22 11.77
N VAL A 15 21.01 2.23 11.14
CA VAL A 15 21.68 1.15 11.86
C VAL A 15 22.81 1.73 12.71
N ILE A 16 23.63 2.62 12.15
CA ILE A 16 24.71 3.29 12.89
C ILE A 16 24.12 4.03 14.11
N GLU A 17 23.07 4.83 13.91
CA GLU A 17 22.39 5.56 14.99
C GLU A 17 21.83 4.61 16.06
N ALA A 18 21.22 3.50 15.68
CA ALA A 18 20.73 2.51 16.65
C ALA A 18 21.86 1.88 17.48
N THR A 19 23.09 1.81 16.95
CA THR A 19 24.25 1.30 17.70
C THR A 19 24.88 2.30 18.68
N THR A 20 24.56 3.59 18.58
CA THR A 20 25.06 4.60 19.53
C THR A 20 24.30 4.57 20.86
N VAL A 21 23.13 3.93 20.89
CA VAL A 21 22.31 3.77 22.09
C VAL A 21 23.00 2.84 23.09
N GLU A 22 23.05 3.26 24.36
CA GLU A 22 23.62 2.46 25.44
C GLU A 22 22.92 1.10 25.56
N ARG A 23 23.71 0.01 25.64
CA ARG A 23 23.18 -1.36 25.59
C ARG A 23 22.13 -1.67 26.66
N GLY A 24 22.33 -1.22 27.90
CA GLY A 24 21.37 -1.43 28.99
C GLY A 24 20.04 -0.76 28.68
N ARG A 25 20.08 0.53 28.34
CA ARG A 25 18.91 1.30 27.91
C ARG A 25 18.23 0.72 26.67
N ALA A 26 18.99 0.22 25.70
CA ALA A 26 18.45 -0.42 24.51
C ALA A 26 17.66 -1.67 24.87
N LEU A 27 18.18 -2.54 25.75
CA LEU A 27 17.46 -3.73 26.20
C LEU A 27 16.18 -3.37 26.97
N ASP A 28 16.26 -2.39 27.88
CA ASP A 28 15.10 -1.93 28.66
C ASP A 28 13.99 -1.39 27.75
N LEU A 29 14.34 -0.60 26.74
CA LEU A 29 13.39 -0.07 25.77
C LEU A 29 12.83 -1.17 24.86
N LEU A 30 13.67 -2.01 24.27
CA LEU A 30 13.26 -3.04 23.31
C LEU A 30 12.33 -4.10 23.91
N PHE A 31 12.52 -4.43 25.19
CA PHE A 31 11.72 -5.42 25.91
C PHE A 31 10.70 -4.78 26.88
N SER A 32 10.45 -3.48 26.75
CA SER A 32 9.39 -2.80 27.49
C SER A 32 8.00 -3.31 27.12
N VAL A 33 7.07 -3.20 28.07
CA VAL A 33 5.64 -3.54 27.84
C VAL A 33 5.07 -2.66 26.72
N ASP A 34 5.42 -1.38 26.70
CA ASP A 34 4.97 -0.45 25.67
C ASP A 34 5.43 -0.88 24.27
N THR A 35 6.69 -1.32 24.12
CA THR A 35 7.20 -1.83 22.84
C THR A 35 6.49 -3.12 22.42
N ALA A 36 6.17 -4.00 23.37
CA ALA A 36 5.42 -5.22 23.07
C ALA A 36 3.99 -4.90 22.57
N ASP A 37 3.32 -3.92 23.17
CA ASP A 37 2.00 -3.46 22.74
C ASP A 37 2.04 -2.82 21.34
N ILE A 38 3.07 -2.01 21.05
CA ILE A 38 3.29 -1.42 19.72
C ILE A 38 3.50 -2.50 18.67
N LEU A 39 4.37 -3.48 18.95
CA LEU A 39 4.62 -4.62 18.07
C LEU A 39 3.33 -5.41 17.83
N LEU A 40 2.59 -5.73 18.88
CA LEU A 40 1.34 -6.47 18.77
C LEU A 40 0.31 -5.70 17.93
N ASN A 41 0.10 -4.41 18.19
CA ASN A 41 -0.81 -3.59 17.41
C ASN A 41 -0.41 -3.51 15.94
N SER A 42 0.88 -3.36 15.64
CA SER A 42 1.40 -3.36 14.27
C SER A 42 1.16 -4.71 13.56
N LEU A 43 1.40 -5.83 14.25
CA LEU A 43 1.18 -7.16 13.69
C LEU A 43 -0.32 -7.46 13.50
N LEU A 44 -1.16 -7.09 14.46
CA LEU A 44 -2.61 -7.23 14.36
C LEU A 44 -3.20 -6.36 13.26
N LEU A 45 -2.71 -5.12 13.10
CA LEU A 45 -3.11 -4.24 12.01
C LEU A 45 -2.74 -4.85 10.66
N MET A 46 -1.47 -5.26 10.49
CA MET A 46 -1.00 -5.88 9.26
C MET A 46 -1.79 -7.15 8.92
N GLY A 47 -1.86 -8.10 9.86
CA GLY A 47 -2.58 -9.36 9.66
C GLY A 47 -4.08 -9.15 9.42
N GLY A 48 -4.71 -8.23 10.16
CA GLY A 48 -6.12 -7.89 10.00
C GLY A 48 -6.43 -7.29 8.64
N VAL A 49 -5.62 -6.33 8.18
CA VAL A 49 -5.76 -5.73 6.84
C VAL A 49 -5.53 -6.76 5.74
N THR A 50 -4.49 -7.59 5.85
CA THR A 50 -4.22 -8.65 4.87
C THR A 50 -5.38 -9.63 4.78
N ALA A 51 -5.87 -10.13 5.91
CA ALA A 51 -6.98 -11.08 5.96
C ALA A 51 -8.27 -10.47 5.39
N ALA A 52 -8.61 -9.25 5.79
CA ALA A 52 -9.79 -8.55 5.30
C ALA A 52 -9.69 -8.21 3.80
N SER A 53 -8.49 -7.84 3.32
CA SER A 53 -8.24 -7.58 1.90
C SER A 53 -8.42 -8.84 1.05
N ILE A 54 -7.99 -10.01 1.54
CA ILE A 54 -8.27 -11.30 0.87
C ILE A 54 -9.76 -11.62 0.90
N ALA A 55 -10.40 -11.46 2.06
CA ALA A 55 -11.82 -11.75 2.26
C ALA A 55 -12.73 -10.88 1.38
N ILE A 56 -12.31 -9.68 1.00
CA ILE A 56 -13.06 -8.77 0.12
C ILE A 56 -12.60 -8.91 -1.34
N GLY A 57 -11.28 -8.85 -1.59
CA GLY A 57 -10.71 -8.80 -2.93
C GLY A 57 -10.95 -10.08 -3.73
N VAL A 58 -10.82 -11.26 -3.11
CA VAL A 58 -11.01 -12.54 -3.81
C VAL A 58 -12.47 -12.76 -4.24
N PRO A 59 -13.48 -12.57 -3.38
CA PRO A 59 -14.88 -12.65 -3.80
C PRO A 59 -15.25 -11.62 -4.86
N LEU A 60 -14.78 -10.37 -4.76
CA LEU A 60 -15.03 -9.35 -5.78
C LEU A 60 -14.43 -9.73 -7.13
N ALA A 61 -13.21 -10.26 -7.15
CA ALA A 61 -12.56 -10.75 -8.36
C ALA A 61 -13.34 -11.92 -8.97
N TYR A 62 -13.74 -12.88 -8.16
CA TYR A 62 -14.53 -14.02 -8.61
C TYR A 62 -15.90 -13.61 -9.18
N LEU A 63 -16.64 -12.74 -8.48
CA LEU A 63 -17.93 -12.24 -8.94
C LEU A 63 -17.81 -11.50 -10.27
N THR A 64 -16.84 -10.59 -10.41
CA THR A 64 -16.70 -9.77 -11.62
C THR A 64 -16.18 -10.53 -12.85
N VAL A 65 -15.44 -11.62 -12.65
CA VAL A 65 -14.86 -12.41 -13.76
C VAL A 65 -15.65 -13.68 -14.08
N ARG A 66 -15.98 -14.48 -13.07
CA ARG A 66 -16.46 -15.86 -13.26
C ARG A 66 -17.98 -16.01 -13.22
N THR A 67 -18.72 -14.94 -12.94
CA THR A 67 -20.19 -15.00 -12.81
C THR A 67 -20.94 -14.14 -13.83
N ASP A 68 -22.25 -14.31 -13.93
CA ASP A 68 -23.17 -13.49 -14.74
C ASP A 68 -23.62 -12.19 -14.05
N LEU A 69 -22.77 -11.61 -13.19
CA LEU A 69 -23.03 -10.39 -12.44
C LEU A 69 -23.50 -9.23 -13.35
N PRO A 70 -24.65 -8.57 -13.04
CA PRO A 70 -25.12 -7.38 -13.76
C PRO A 70 -24.09 -6.25 -13.68
N PHE A 71 -23.95 -5.48 -14.77
CA PHE A 71 -23.03 -4.33 -14.85
C PHE A 71 -21.56 -4.64 -14.50
N ARG A 72 -21.08 -5.88 -14.68
CA ARG A 72 -19.73 -6.31 -14.30
C ARG A 72 -18.57 -5.39 -14.74
N ARG A 73 -18.70 -4.70 -15.89
CA ARG A 73 -17.69 -3.76 -16.38
C ARG A 73 -17.60 -2.54 -15.47
N PHE A 74 -18.75 -1.97 -15.10
CA PHE A 74 -18.83 -0.90 -14.12
C PHE A 74 -18.25 -1.35 -12.77
N TRP A 75 -18.67 -2.51 -12.25
CA TRP A 75 -18.13 -3.02 -10.98
C TRP A 75 -16.64 -3.33 -11.02
N SER A 76 -16.11 -3.74 -12.18
CA SER A 76 -14.67 -3.97 -12.33
C SER A 76 -13.85 -2.69 -12.16
N VAL A 77 -14.38 -1.57 -12.66
CA VAL A 77 -13.75 -0.25 -12.49
C VAL A 77 -14.00 0.26 -11.07
N ALA A 78 -15.25 0.21 -10.60
CA ALA A 78 -15.65 0.71 -9.29
C ALA A 78 -14.88 0.02 -8.13
N ALA A 79 -14.64 -1.28 -8.20
CA ALA A 79 -13.87 -2.01 -7.19
C ALA A 79 -12.36 -1.69 -7.20
N ALA A 80 -11.84 -1.09 -8.27
CA ALA A 80 -10.45 -0.66 -8.37
C ALA A 80 -10.26 0.81 -7.97
N LEU A 81 -11.29 1.65 -8.15
CA LEU A 81 -11.26 3.10 -7.89
C LEU A 81 -10.81 3.51 -6.47
N PRO A 82 -11.09 2.77 -5.38
CA PRO A 82 -10.63 3.16 -4.05
C PRO A 82 -9.12 3.36 -3.96
N LEU A 83 -8.33 2.68 -4.81
CA LEU A 83 -6.87 2.84 -4.86
C LEU A 83 -6.42 4.28 -5.16
N VAL A 84 -7.29 5.09 -5.77
CA VAL A 84 -7.02 6.51 -6.09
C VAL A 84 -7.07 7.40 -4.86
N VAL A 85 -7.85 7.02 -3.84
CA VAL A 85 -8.02 7.81 -2.62
C VAL A 85 -6.89 7.45 -1.65
N PRO A 86 -6.04 8.41 -1.25
CA PRO A 86 -5.01 8.14 -0.25
C PRO A 86 -5.64 7.70 1.09
N SER A 87 -5.08 6.67 1.72
CA SER A 87 -5.55 6.12 3.01
C SER A 87 -5.75 7.19 4.07
N TYR A 88 -4.80 8.13 4.20
CA TYR A 88 -4.85 9.24 5.15
C TYR A 88 -6.05 10.17 4.92
N VAL A 89 -6.37 10.47 3.65
CA VAL A 89 -7.56 11.27 3.31
C VAL A 89 -8.81 10.50 3.71
N GLY A 90 -8.86 9.20 3.38
CA GLY A 90 -9.91 8.31 3.84
C GLY A 90 -10.05 8.33 5.36
N ALA A 91 -8.97 8.13 6.11
CA ALA A 91 -8.96 8.13 7.57
C ALA A 91 -9.52 9.43 8.15
N PHE A 92 -9.15 10.59 7.59
CA PHE A 92 -9.71 11.86 8.01
C PHE A 92 -11.21 11.96 7.74
N SER A 93 -11.63 11.58 6.54
CA SER A 93 -13.04 11.58 6.19
C SER A 93 -13.84 10.65 7.09
N PHE A 94 -13.35 9.45 7.35
CA PHE A 94 -14.00 8.48 8.24
C PHE A 94 -14.03 8.97 9.69
N ALA A 95 -12.94 9.51 10.21
CA ALA A 95 -12.91 10.08 11.56
C ALA A 95 -13.85 11.30 11.70
N SER A 96 -13.95 12.14 10.67
CA SER A 96 -14.88 13.27 10.64
C SER A 96 -16.33 12.84 10.49
N ALA A 97 -16.59 11.76 9.75
CA ALA A 97 -17.92 11.26 9.50
C ALA A 97 -18.48 10.50 10.72
N PHE A 98 -17.69 9.59 11.28
CA PHE A 98 -18.08 8.65 12.34
C PHE A 98 -17.56 9.00 13.74
N GLY A 99 -16.94 10.17 13.92
CA GLY A 99 -16.54 10.64 15.25
C GLY A 99 -17.74 10.91 16.16
N ARG A 100 -17.50 11.07 17.47
CA ARG A 100 -18.53 11.34 18.51
C ARG A 100 -19.50 12.48 18.20
N ARG A 101 -19.06 13.46 17.44
CA ARG A 101 -19.84 14.60 16.94
C ARG A 101 -19.57 14.78 15.44
N GLY A 102 -19.50 13.66 14.73
CA GLY A 102 -19.19 13.61 13.31
C GLY A 102 -20.41 13.97 12.46
N GLU A 103 -20.18 14.18 11.17
CA GLU A 103 -21.21 14.63 10.23
C GLU A 103 -22.40 13.64 10.14
N PHE A 104 -22.17 12.33 10.33
CA PHE A 104 -23.29 11.36 10.36
C PHE A 104 -24.17 11.52 11.59
N HIS A 105 -23.61 11.87 12.73
CA HIS A 105 -24.41 12.14 13.93
C HIS A 105 -25.35 13.31 13.66
N ASP A 106 -24.85 14.41 13.09
CA ASP A 106 -25.66 15.60 12.84
C ASP A 106 -26.80 15.37 11.83
N VAL A 107 -26.58 14.49 10.85
CA VAL A 107 -27.60 14.12 9.84
C VAL A 107 -28.62 13.12 10.37
N LEU A 108 -28.20 12.18 11.24
CA LEU A 108 -29.05 11.10 11.75
C LEU A 108 -29.74 11.46 13.07
N ALA A 109 -29.26 12.47 13.80
CA ALA A 109 -29.88 12.94 15.05
C ALA A 109 -31.37 13.33 14.87
N PRO A 110 -31.80 14.01 13.78
CA PRO A 110 -33.22 14.27 13.53
C PRO A 110 -34.08 13.01 13.34
N LEU A 111 -33.46 11.88 12.98
CA LEU A 111 -34.12 10.58 12.82
C LEU A 111 -34.15 9.77 14.13
N GLY A 112 -33.72 10.35 15.25
CA GLY A 112 -33.67 9.69 16.55
C GLY A 112 -32.45 8.79 16.77
N VAL A 113 -31.42 8.89 15.92
CA VAL A 113 -30.18 8.13 16.11
C VAL A 113 -29.22 8.93 16.99
N GLU A 114 -29.15 8.57 18.26
CA GLU A 114 -28.35 9.30 19.26
C GLU A 114 -26.85 9.00 19.17
N ARG A 115 -26.45 7.83 18.67
CA ARG A 115 -25.05 7.40 18.63
C ARG A 115 -24.75 6.62 17.35
N VAL A 116 -23.80 7.14 16.58
CA VAL A 116 -23.19 6.42 15.46
C VAL A 116 -21.97 5.67 16.00
N PRO A 117 -21.74 4.39 15.62
CA PRO A 117 -20.56 3.65 16.05
C PRO A 117 -19.27 4.38 15.66
N GLU A 118 -18.42 4.64 16.65
CA GLU A 118 -17.14 5.31 16.42
C GLU A 118 -16.17 4.38 15.71
N ILE A 119 -15.56 4.88 14.64
CA ILE A 119 -14.52 4.17 13.88
C ILE A 119 -13.18 4.73 14.32
N HIS A 120 -12.53 4.07 15.27
CA HIS A 120 -11.21 4.46 15.81
C HIS A 120 -10.39 3.22 16.22
N GLY A 121 -9.15 3.43 16.66
CA GLY A 121 -8.26 2.37 17.13
C GLY A 121 -8.00 1.28 16.09
N LEU A 122 -7.77 0.06 16.55
CA LEU A 122 -7.35 -1.06 15.70
C LEU A 122 -8.38 -1.43 14.64
N SER A 123 -9.66 -1.54 15.04
CA SER A 123 -10.75 -1.89 14.12
C SER A 123 -10.97 -0.81 13.06
N GLY A 124 -10.92 0.47 13.45
CA GLY A 124 -11.03 1.58 12.53
C GLY A 124 -9.86 1.65 11.54
N SER A 125 -8.63 1.43 12.01
CA SER A 125 -7.46 1.36 11.15
C SER A 125 -7.52 0.18 10.18
N ILE A 126 -7.90 -1.02 10.64
CA ILE A 126 -8.06 -2.19 9.77
C ILE A 126 -9.10 -1.91 8.69
N LEU A 127 -10.26 -1.37 9.06
CA LEU A 127 -11.34 -1.06 8.13
C LEU A 127 -10.88 -0.08 7.05
N VAL A 128 -10.35 1.09 7.46
CA VAL A 128 -9.97 2.15 6.54
C VAL A 128 -8.83 1.72 5.63
N ILE A 129 -7.75 1.15 6.17
CA ILE A 129 -6.64 0.68 5.34
C ILE A 129 -7.13 -0.41 4.38
N THR A 130 -7.97 -1.35 4.82
CA THR A 130 -8.53 -2.39 3.94
C THR A 130 -9.32 -1.79 2.79
N LEU A 131 -10.20 -0.80 3.03
CA LEU A 131 -11.02 -0.18 1.98
C LEU A 131 -10.17 0.42 0.83
N TYR A 132 -8.95 0.84 1.12
CA TYR A 132 -8.03 1.43 0.14
C TYR A 132 -6.94 0.48 -0.36
N THR A 133 -6.79 -0.70 0.25
CA THR A 133 -5.74 -1.68 -0.11
C THR A 133 -6.25 -3.03 -0.60
N TYR A 134 -7.52 -3.39 -0.35
CA TYR A 134 -8.15 -4.55 -0.98
C TYR A 134 -8.05 -4.56 -2.52
N PRO A 135 -8.00 -3.40 -3.23
CA PRO A 135 -7.85 -3.39 -4.68
C PRO A 135 -6.56 -4.08 -5.16
N TYR A 136 -5.49 -4.11 -4.36
CA TYR A 136 -4.25 -4.85 -4.71
C TYR A 136 -4.53 -6.36 -4.85
N VAL A 137 -5.29 -6.94 -3.92
CA VAL A 137 -5.71 -8.35 -3.98
C VAL A 137 -6.73 -8.56 -5.10
N TYR A 138 -7.69 -7.65 -5.24
CA TYR A 138 -8.71 -7.71 -6.28
C TYR A 138 -8.08 -7.78 -7.69
N LEU A 139 -7.19 -6.84 -8.03
CA LEU A 139 -6.60 -6.71 -9.36
C LEU A 139 -5.73 -7.92 -9.73
N THR A 140 -4.87 -8.36 -8.81
CA THR A 140 -3.98 -9.52 -9.01
C THR A 140 -4.78 -10.80 -9.16
N THR A 141 -5.77 -11.04 -8.29
CA THR A 141 -6.67 -12.19 -8.37
C THR A 141 -7.48 -12.17 -9.66
N ARG A 142 -7.98 -10.99 -10.05
CA ARG A 142 -8.77 -10.80 -11.28
C ARG A 142 -7.94 -11.13 -12.52
N ALA A 143 -6.69 -10.68 -12.58
CA ALA A 143 -5.79 -10.99 -13.69
C ALA A 143 -5.57 -12.50 -13.82
N ALA A 144 -5.30 -13.20 -12.71
CA ALA A 144 -5.14 -14.65 -12.70
C ALA A 144 -6.41 -15.41 -13.09
N LEU A 145 -7.59 -14.92 -12.71
CA LEU A 145 -8.87 -15.54 -13.09
C LEU A 145 -9.20 -15.37 -14.58
N LEU A 146 -8.67 -14.32 -15.22
CA LEU A 146 -8.85 -14.06 -16.65
C LEU A 146 -7.89 -14.87 -17.52
N SER A 147 -6.68 -15.15 -17.05
CA SER A 147 -5.71 -15.99 -17.74
C SER A 147 -5.91 -17.50 -17.51
N PHE A 148 -6.83 -17.88 -16.62
CA PHE A 148 -7.05 -19.27 -16.22
C PHE A 148 -7.97 -20.06 -17.18
N ASP A 149 -7.48 -21.22 -17.64
CA ASP A 149 -8.23 -22.17 -18.45
C ASP A 149 -9.45 -22.77 -17.71
N THR A 150 -10.62 -22.59 -18.30
CA THR A 150 -11.89 -23.14 -17.87
C THR A 150 -12.05 -24.63 -18.15
N THR A 151 -11.28 -25.25 -19.04
CA THR A 151 -11.40 -26.69 -19.37
C THR A 151 -11.17 -27.59 -18.16
N LEU A 152 -10.23 -27.22 -17.27
CA LEU A 152 -9.96 -27.95 -16.02
C LEU A 152 -11.16 -27.94 -15.07
N LEU A 153 -11.97 -26.88 -15.09
CA LEU A 153 -13.22 -26.84 -14.32
C LEU A 153 -14.28 -27.75 -14.94
N GLU A 154 -14.38 -27.79 -16.28
CA GLU A 154 -15.33 -28.66 -16.97
C GLU A 154 -14.97 -30.13 -16.72
N ALA A 155 -13.68 -30.49 -16.80
CA ALA A 155 -13.17 -31.81 -16.44
C ALA A 155 -13.52 -32.20 -14.99
N ALA A 156 -13.31 -31.29 -14.03
CA ALA A 156 -13.71 -31.52 -12.64
C ALA A 156 -15.22 -31.77 -12.51
N ARG A 157 -16.06 -31.07 -13.28
CA ARG A 157 -17.51 -31.27 -13.27
C ARG A 157 -17.93 -32.59 -13.90
N THR A 158 -17.24 -33.05 -14.95
CA THR A 158 -17.43 -34.40 -15.53
C THR A 158 -17.07 -35.51 -14.53
N LEU A 159 -16.09 -35.26 -13.65
CA LEU A 159 -15.74 -36.13 -12.52
C LEU A 159 -16.67 -35.98 -11.29
N ASN A 160 -17.89 -35.47 -11.49
CA ASN A 160 -18.91 -35.28 -10.47
C ASN A 160 -18.50 -34.35 -9.30
N HIS A 161 -17.54 -33.45 -9.52
CA HIS A 161 -17.27 -32.37 -8.55
C HIS A 161 -18.24 -31.21 -8.73
N GLY A 162 -18.95 -30.88 -7.64
CA GLY A 162 -19.77 -29.67 -7.56
C GLY A 162 -18.94 -28.38 -7.63
N ARG A 163 -19.61 -27.23 -7.83
CA ARG A 163 -18.97 -25.92 -8.03
C ARG A 163 -17.99 -25.54 -6.91
N LEU A 164 -18.35 -25.78 -5.65
CA LEU A 164 -17.49 -25.48 -4.50
C LEU A 164 -16.26 -26.40 -4.44
N ALA A 165 -16.43 -27.68 -4.75
CA ALA A 165 -15.32 -28.64 -4.80
C ALA A 165 -14.35 -28.28 -5.94
N ALA A 166 -14.87 -27.96 -7.11
CA ALA A 166 -14.08 -27.53 -8.26
C ALA A 166 -13.36 -26.19 -7.99
N PHE A 167 -14.02 -25.23 -7.34
CA PHE A 167 -13.37 -24.00 -6.89
C PHE A 167 -12.21 -24.29 -5.93
N ARG A 168 -12.43 -25.10 -4.88
CA ARG A 168 -11.40 -25.38 -3.86
C ARG A 168 -10.22 -26.20 -4.39
N ARG A 169 -10.46 -27.12 -5.33
CA ARG A 169 -9.44 -28.05 -5.84
C ARG A 169 -8.73 -27.56 -7.10
N VAL A 170 -9.39 -26.73 -7.90
CA VAL A 170 -8.83 -26.25 -9.18
C VAL A 170 -8.59 -24.76 -9.11
N THR A 171 -9.64 -23.95 -8.97
CA THR A 171 -9.52 -22.49 -9.07
C THR A 171 -8.63 -21.88 -7.97
N LEU A 172 -8.86 -22.26 -6.71
CA LEU A 172 -8.17 -21.66 -5.57
C LEU A 172 -6.66 -21.94 -5.61
N PRO A 173 -6.17 -23.19 -5.82
CA PRO A 173 -4.74 -23.44 -5.99
C PRO A 173 -4.10 -22.64 -7.13
N THR A 174 -4.80 -22.48 -8.25
CA THR A 174 -4.30 -21.71 -9.40
C THR A 174 -4.17 -20.21 -9.10
N ILE A 175 -5.14 -19.60 -8.41
CA ILE A 175 -5.10 -18.16 -8.12
C ILE A 175 -4.29 -17.82 -6.86
N ARG A 176 -3.96 -18.80 -6.01
CA ARG A 176 -3.22 -18.59 -4.75
C ARG A 176 -1.94 -17.76 -4.90
N PRO A 177 -1.06 -17.99 -5.91
CA PRO A 177 0.13 -17.16 -6.09
C PRO A 177 -0.20 -15.69 -6.34
N ALA A 178 -1.22 -15.41 -7.14
CA ALA A 178 -1.67 -14.04 -7.43
C ALA A 178 -2.32 -13.38 -6.20
N VAL A 179 -3.13 -14.13 -5.45
CA VAL A 179 -3.70 -13.67 -4.17
C VAL A 179 -2.57 -13.35 -3.18
N ALA A 180 -1.55 -14.21 -3.08
CA ALA A 180 -0.40 -14.00 -2.21
C ALA A 180 0.35 -12.70 -2.58
N ALA A 181 0.63 -12.49 -3.87
CA ALA A 181 1.27 -11.26 -4.35
C ALA A 181 0.47 -10.00 -4.02
N GLY A 182 -0.84 -10.00 -4.28
CA GLY A 182 -1.71 -8.86 -3.92
C GLY A 182 -1.80 -8.64 -2.40
N SER A 183 -1.80 -9.73 -1.62
CA SER A 183 -1.90 -9.67 -0.16
C SER A 183 -0.62 -9.17 0.50
N LEU A 184 0.55 -9.50 -0.09
CA LEU A 184 1.83 -8.95 0.33
C LEU A 184 1.85 -7.44 0.14
N LEU A 185 1.40 -6.93 -1.01
CA LEU A 185 1.31 -5.49 -1.27
C LEU A 185 0.41 -4.80 -0.23
N ALA A 186 -0.74 -5.38 0.10
CA ALA A 186 -1.61 -4.85 1.15
C ALA A 186 -0.96 -4.90 2.55
N ALA A 187 -0.24 -5.98 2.88
CA ALA A 187 0.47 -6.13 4.15
C ALA A 187 1.58 -5.07 4.32
N LEU A 188 2.42 -4.92 3.29
CA LEU A 188 3.52 -3.95 3.26
C LEU A 188 2.99 -2.52 3.32
N TYR A 189 1.85 -2.25 2.66
CA TYR A 189 1.18 -0.97 2.79
C TYR A 189 0.71 -0.73 4.23
N ALA A 190 0.01 -1.69 4.83
CA ALA A 190 -0.56 -1.57 6.17
C ALA A 190 0.50 -1.33 7.26
N VAL A 191 1.61 -2.07 7.22
CA VAL A 191 2.69 -1.91 8.19
C VAL A 191 3.46 -0.60 7.99
N SER A 192 3.41 -0.03 6.78
CA SER A 192 4.05 1.24 6.44
C SER A 192 3.15 2.47 6.57
N ASP A 193 1.85 2.28 6.81
CA ASP A 193 0.89 3.37 6.88
C ASP A 193 1.05 4.12 8.20
N PHE A 194 1.40 5.41 8.10
CA PHE A 194 1.48 6.31 9.25
C PHE A 194 0.15 7.05 9.47
N GLY A 195 -0.44 7.52 8.38
CA GLY A 195 -1.52 8.49 8.43
C GLY A 195 -2.78 7.94 9.09
N THR A 196 -3.19 6.72 8.72
CA THR A 196 -4.42 6.11 9.25
C THR A 196 -4.30 5.80 10.74
N PRO A 197 -3.26 5.06 11.22
CA PRO A 197 -3.09 4.82 12.65
C PRO A 197 -2.97 6.10 13.48
N SER A 198 -2.30 7.14 12.95
CA SER A 198 -2.20 8.44 13.62
C SER A 198 -3.58 9.09 13.82
N ILE A 199 -4.42 9.13 12.79
CA ILE A 199 -5.78 9.70 12.90
C ILE A 199 -6.67 8.84 13.79
N MET A 200 -6.57 7.51 13.67
CA MET A 200 -7.34 6.55 14.46
C MET A 200 -6.84 6.41 15.90
N ARG A 201 -5.71 7.06 16.26
CA ARG A 201 -5.08 7.02 17.59
C ARG A 201 -4.68 5.61 18.01
N LEU A 202 -4.16 4.83 17.08
CA LEU A 202 -3.64 3.49 17.33
C LEU A 202 -2.11 3.55 17.47
N PRO A 203 -1.55 3.17 18.63
CA PRO A 203 -0.10 3.10 18.81
C PRO A 203 0.46 1.88 18.05
N VAL A 204 0.99 2.15 16.86
CA VAL A 204 1.74 1.22 16.01
C VAL A 204 3.14 1.79 15.77
N PHE A 205 4.07 0.98 15.24
CA PHE A 205 5.43 1.43 14.98
C PHE A 205 5.50 2.78 14.26
N THR A 206 4.80 2.93 13.13
CA THR A 206 4.87 4.15 12.31
C THR A 206 4.44 5.39 13.08
N GLN A 207 3.38 5.28 13.90
CA GLN A 207 2.85 6.37 14.70
C GLN A 207 3.75 6.66 15.90
N GLN A 208 4.23 5.64 16.61
CA GLN A 208 5.05 5.82 17.79
C GLN A 208 6.44 6.38 17.44
N ILE A 209 7.06 5.91 16.35
CA ILE A 209 8.32 6.47 15.85
C ILE A 209 8.22 7.99 15.68
N TYR A 210 7.12 8.47 15.10
CA TYR A 210 6.89 9.91 14.91
C TYR A 210 6.74 10.66 16.25
N VAL A 211 5.95 10.11 17.17
CA VAL A 211 5.70 10.73 18.49
C VAL A 211 6.98 10.81 19.31
N GLU A 212 7.73 9.71 19.40
CA GLU A 212 8.97 9.64 20.18
C GLU A 212 10.01 10.61 19.66
N TYR A 213 10.20 10.64 18.33
CA TYR A 213 11.10 11.59 17.69
C TYR A 213 10.73 13.05 18.02
N ARG A 214 9.42 13.40 17.98
CA ARG A 214 8.92 14.75 18.32
C ARG A 214 9.08 15.10 19.80
N SER A 215 9.14 14.11 20.67
CA SER A 215 9.21 14.27 22.13
C SER A 215 10.64 14.29 22.70
N PHE A 216 11.65 14.48 21.85
CA PHE A 216 13.09 14.42 22.16
C PHE A 216 13.63 13.01 22.46
N GLY A 217 12.85 11.95 22.23
CA GLY A 217 13.26 10.55 22.36
C GLY A 217 13.94 10.01 21.09
N SER A 218 15.12 10.53 20.72
CA SER A 218 15.86 10.07 19.53
C SER A 218 16.18 8.57 19.58
N ASP A 219 16.65 8.09 20.73
CA ASP A 219 17.14 6.73 20.89
C ASP A 219 16.01 5.71 20.69
N TYR A 220 14.85 5.96 21.32
CA TYR A 220 13.72 5.04 21.23
C TYR A 220 13.09 5.03 19.83
N ALA A 221 12.98 6.19 19.17
CA ALA A 221 12.53 6.27 17.78
C ALA A 221 13.44 5.50 16.81
N ALA A 222 14.77 5.55 17.01
CA ALA A 222 15.73 4.78 16.23
C ALA A 222 15.55 3.26 16.44
N LEU A 223 15.38 2.82 17.69
CA LEU A 223 15.16 1.41 18.03
C LEU A 223 13.84 0.87 17.45
N LEU A 224 12.74 1.61 17.57
CA LEU A 224 11.45 1.24 16.98
C LEU A 224 11.52 1.18 15.45
N SER A 225 12.28 2.09 14.82
CA SER A 225 12.52 2.07 13.38
C SER A 225 13.31 0.84 12.93
N MET A 226 14.29 0.40 13.72
CA MET A 226 15.05 -0.82 13.49
C MET A 226 14.16 -2.07 13.61
N GLN A 227 13.32 -2.15 14.65
CA GLN A 227 12.35 -3.24 14.81
C GLN A 227 11.36 -3.31 13.64
N LEU A 228 10.81 -2.16 13.23
CA LEU A 228 9.91 -2.09 12.07
C LEU A 228 10.62 -2.56 10.79
N LEU A 229 11.89 -2.18 10.59
CA LEU A 229 12.70 -2.66 9.47
C LEU A 229 12.85 -4.20 9.52
N VAL A 230 13.13 -4.78 10.69
CA VAL A 230 13.19 -6.24 10.87
C VAL A 230 11.87 -6.91 10.52
N VAL A 231 10.73 -6.36 10.97
CA VAL A 231 9.39 -6.90 10.62
C VAL A 231 9.18 -6.92 9.11
N VAL A 232 9.51 -5.83 8.42
CA VAL A 232 9.39 -5.75 6.96
C VAL A 232 10.31 -6.78 6.27
N LEU A 233 11.56 -6.90 6.70
CA LEU A 233 12.50 -7.88 6.15
C LEU A 233 12.02 -9.32 6.35
N VAL A 234 11.43 -9.64 7.51
CA VAL A 234 10.84 -10.95 7.78
C VAL A 234 9.66 -11.20 6.85
N VAL A 235 8.76 -10.24 6.64
CA VAL A 235 7.62 -10.37 5.72
C VAL A 235 8.11 -10.63 4.28
N LEU A 236 9.14 -9.92 3.83
CA LEU A 236 9.73 -10.14 2.50
C LEU A 236 10.44 -11.49 2.40
N ALA A 237 11.14 -11.94 3.44
CA ALA A 237 11.80 -13.24 3.48
C ALA A 237 10.77 -14.39 3.44
N LEU A 238 9.66 -14.24 4.15
CA LEU A 238 8.54 -15.19 4.12
C LEU A 238 7.90 -15.25 2.74
N GLU A 239 7.71 -14.11 2.07
CA GLU A 239 7.23 -14.12 0.69
C GLU A 239 8.19 -14.84 -0.24
N TRP A 240 9.47 -14.53 -0.16
CA TRP A 240 10.50 -15.16 -0.98
C TRP A 240 10.52 -16.68 -0.81
N ALA A 241 10.39 -17.16 0.44
CA ALA A 241 10.36 -18.59 0.75
C ALA A 241 9.08 -19.31 0.28
N VAL A 242 7.94 -18.61 0.29
CA VAL A 242 6.63 -19.17 -0.11
C VAL A 242 6.40 -19.08 -1.62
N ARG A 243 7.15 -18.22 -2.32
CA ARG A 243 7.06 -18.05 -3.77
C ARG A 243 7.47 -19.34 -4.49
N SER A 244 6.47 -20.17 -4.81
CA SER A 244 6.73 -21.40 -5.56
C SER A 244 7.11 -21.06 -7.00
N GLU A 245 8.20 -21.65 -7.49
CA GLU A 245 8.64 -21.61 -8.89
C GLU A 245 7.62 -22.21 -9.90
N ARG A 246 6.45 -22.64 -9.44
CA ARG A 246 5.36 -23.18 -10.27
C ARG A 246 4.58 -22.09 -11.02
N ALA A 247 5.19 -20.93 -11.29
CA ALA A 247 4.71 -19.98 -12.30
C ALA A 247 5.02 -20.49 -13.72
N GLY A 248 4.82 -21.79 -13.95
CA GLY A 248 5.02 -22.44 -15.23
C GLY A 248 3.75 -22.35 -16.06
N GLY A 249 3.84 -21.55 -17.13
CA GLY A 249 3.24 -21.83 -18.43
C GLY A 249 1.76 -22.21 -18.46
N GLY A 250 0.91 -21.20 -18.62
CA GLY A 250 -0.31 -21.35 -19.40
C GLY A 250 -0.08 -20.79 -20.80
N ASP A 251 0.91 -21.31 -21.52
CA ASP A 251 1.01 -21.07 -22.97
C ASP A 251 -0.23 -21.67 -23.62
N ASP A 252 -0.97 -20.83 -24.34
CA ASP A 252 -2.05 -21.19 -25.27
C ASP A 252 -3.24 -22.00 -24.72
N ALA A 253 -3.73 -21.64 -23.53
CA ALA A 253 -5.02 -22.14 -23.06
C ALA A 253 -6.20 -21.43 -23.74
N GLY A 254 -7.01 -22.17 -24.50
CA GLY A 254 -8.21 -21.68 -25.15
C GLY A 254 -9.15 -20.97 -24.18
N GLN A 255 -9.41 -19.68 -24.42
CA GLN A 255 -10.32 -18.87 -23.61
C GLN A 255 -11.77 -19.31 -23.81
N THR A 256 -12.29 -20.24 -22.99
CA THR A 256 -13.74 -20.47 -22.98
C THR A 256 -14.42 -19.48 -22.04
N THR A 257 -15.44 -18.78 -22.55
CA THR A 257 -16.14 -17.72 -21.80
C THR A 257 -17.18 -18.26 -20.81
N ASN A 258 -17.02 -19.51 -20.35
CA ASN A 258 -18.07 -20.21 -19.63
C ASN A 258 -18.25 -19.63 -18.22
N ARG A 259 -19.37 -18.96 -17.99
CA ARG A 259 -19.67 -18.25 -16.75
C ARG A 259 -20.57 -19.06 -15.83
N VAL A 260 -20.39 -18.86 -14.54
CA VAL A 260 -21.28 -19.37 -13.50
C VAL A 260 -22.54 -18.51 -13.46
N SER A 261 -23.68 -19.08 -13.85
CA SER A 261 -24.96 -18.40 -13.64
C SER A 261 -25.33 -18.40 -12.15
N LEU A 262 -25.60 -17.21 -11.62
CA LEU A 262 -26.10 -16.96 -10.26
C LEU A 262 -27.64 -17.03 -10.20
N GLY A 263 -28.33 -17.10 -11.34
CA GLY A 263 -29.78 -17.09 -11.40
C GLY A 263 -30.38 -15.85 -10.73
N ARG A 264 -31.32 -16.05 -9.79
CA ARG A 264 -31.95 -14.95 -9.04
C ARG A 264 -30.99 -14.21 -8.10
N LEU A 265 -29.90 -14.85 -7.66
CA LEU A 265 -28.91 -14.26 -6.75
C LEU A 265 -28.01 -13.23 -7.43
N ARG A 266 -28.09 -13.07 -8.76
CA ARG A 266 -27.29 -12.11 -9.52
C ARG A 266 -27.48 -10.65 -9.07
N TRP A 267 -28.68 -10.30 -8.60
CA TRP A 267 -29.00 -8.96 -8.10
C TRP A 267 -28.51 -8.75 -6.65
N PRO A 268 -28.81 -9.63 -5.68
CA PRO A 268 -28.17 -9.54 -4.36
C PRO A 268 -26.64 -9.55 -4.43
N ALA A 269 -26.04 -10.27 -5.38
CA ALA A 269 -24.59 -10.30 -5.56
C ALA A 269 -23.98 -8.93 -5.91
N THR A 270 -24.75 -7.97 -6.46
CA THR A 270 -24.25 -6.61 -6.70
C THR A 270 -24.14 -5.79 -5.42
N LEU A 271 -24.75 -6.22 -4.31
CA LEU A 271 -24.65 -5.51 -3.03
C LEU A 271 -23.21 -5.49 -2.49
N LEU A 272 -22.44 -6.55 -2.68
CA LEU A 272 -21.05 -6.59 -2.22
C LEU A 272 -20.17 -5.53 -2.91
N PRO A 273 -20.05 -5.48 -4.26
CA PRO A 273 -19.26 -4.44 -4.92
C PRO A 273 -19.84 -3.04 -4.70
N ALA A 274 -21.18 -2.90 -4.62
CA ALA A 274 -21.82 -1.63 -4.33
C ALA A 274 -21.48 -1.11 -2.92
N ALA A 275 -21.61 -1.96 -1.90
CA ALA A 275 -21.33 -1.60 -0.52
C ALA A 275 -19.85 -1.27 -0.31
N VAL A 276 -18.94 -2.13 -0.76
CA VAL A 276 -17.50 -1.91 -0.56
C VAL A 276 -17.01 -0.67 -1.30
N SER A 277 -17.31 -0.55 -2.59
CA SER A 277 -16.85 0.60 -3.40
C SER A 277 -17.57 1.89 -3.01
N GLY A 278 -18.88 1.80 -2.74
CA GLY A 278 -19.68 2.93 -2.30
C GLY A 278 -19.20 3.46 -0.95
N PHE A 279 -18.94 2.59 0.02
CA PHE A 279 -18.45 2.99 1.33
C PHE A 279 -17.04 3.60 1.25
N ALA A 280 -16.15 3.03 0.44
CA ALA A 280 -14.79 3.55 0.26
C ALA A 280 -14.74 4.92 -0.46
N LEU A 281 -15.65 5.17 -1.40
CA LEU A 281 -15.62 6.36 -2.28
C LEU A 281 -16.58 7.47 -1.83
N LEU A 282 -17.83 7.13 -1.48
CA LEU A 282 -18.86 8.13 -1.18
C LEU A 282 -18.58 8.84 0.14
N VAL A 283 -18.05 8.15 1.15
CA VAL A 283 -17.74 8.78 2.45
C VAL A 283 -16.68 9.90 2.30
N PRO A 284 -15.51 9.66 1.66
CA PRO A 284 -14.55 10.74 1.42
C PRO A 284 -15.09 11.86 0.53
N LEU A 285 -15.75 11.52 -0.59
CA LEU A 285 -16.28 12.52 -1.51
C LEU A 285 -17.31 13.43 -0.83
N TRP A 286 -18.18 12.85 -0.01
CA TRP A 286 -19.17 13.59 0.78
C TRP A 286 -18.51 14.56 1.75
N ILE A 287 -17.58 14.07 2.58
CA ILE A 287 -16.93 14.90 3.61
C ILE A 287 -16.09 16.02 3.00
N LEU A 288 -15.30 15.72 1.96
CA LEU A 288 -14.49 16.71 1.29
C LEU A 288 -15.35 17.77 0.59
N GLY A 289 -16.46 17.35 -0.04
CA GLY A 289 -17.44 18.27 -0.62
C GLY A 289 -18.08 19.19 0.42
N LEU A 290 -18.45 18.65 1.59
CA LEU A 290 -18.96 19.44 2.70
C LEU A 290 -17.95 20.47 3.21
N TRP A 291 -16.67 20.08 3.34
CA TRP A 291 -15.61 20.98 3.77
C TRP A 291 -15.39 22.12 2.78
N LEU A 292 -15.37 21.82 1.47
CA LEU A 292 -15.21 22.81 0.41
C LEU A 292 -16.31 23.88 0.46
N VAL A 293 -17.58 23.46 0.61
CA VAL A 293 -18.71 24.39 0.69
C VAL A 293 -18.68 25.22 1.99
N ARG A 294 -18.24 24.62 3.10
CA ARG A 294 -18.16 25.31 4.41
C ARG A 294 -16.97 26.27 4.51
N SER A 295 -15.85 25.98 3.85
CA SER A 295 -14.67 26.85 3.85
C SER A 295 -14.93 28.17 3.09
N GLU A 296 -15.63 28.10 1.96
CA GLU A 296 -15.96 29.29 1.17
C GLU A 296 -17.01 30.19 1.83
N ALA A 297 -17.88 29.61 2.66
CA ALA A 297 -18.95 30.35 3.33
C ALA A 297 -18.47 31.26 4.51
N GLY A 298 -17.19 31.63 4.56
CA GLY A 298 -16.63 32.57 5.54
C GLY A 298 -16.59 32.05 7.00
N ARG A 299 -16.93 30.78 7.23
CA ARG A 299 -17.05 30.20 8.57
C ARG A 299 -15.69 29.97 9.25
N ARG A 300 -14.60 29.88 8.47
CA ARG A 300 -13.21 29.71 8.97
C ARG A 300 -12.21 30.41 8.04
N PRO A 301 -11.99 31.73 8.17
CA PRO A 301 -11.08 32.50 7.30
C PRO A 301 -9.64 31.96 7.29
N SER A 302 -9.17 31.36 8.39
CA SER A 302 -7.85 30.74 8.50
C SER A 302 -7.69 29.43 7.70
N MET A 303 -8.76 28.90 7.12
CA MET A 303 -8.75 27.72 6.24
C MET A 303 -9.17 28.10 4.81
N ALA A 304 -9.10 29.38 4.44
CA ALA A 304 -9.37 29.81 3.08
C ALA A 304 -8.36 29.15 2.12
N PHE A 305 -8.84 28.79 0.93
CA PHE A 305 -8.00 28.20 -0.09
C PHE A 305 -6.98 29.23 -0.58
N GLU A 306 -5.69 28.90 -0.46
CA GLU A 306 -4.62 29.73 -0.98
C GLU A 306 -3.92 29.04 -2.16
N PRO A 307 -3.90 29.65 -3.37
CA PRO A 307 -3.28 29.05 -4.56
C PRO A 307 -1.81 28.64 -4.37
N VAL A 308 -1.09 29.32 -3.47
CA VAL A 308 0.30 29.01 -3.14
C VAL A 308 0.48 27.59 -2.58
N GLN A 309 -0.52 27.05 -1.86
CA GLN A 309 -0.47 25.70 -1.30
C GLN A 309 -0.48 24.64 -2.41
N VAL A 310 -1.25 24.88 -3.48
CA VAL A 310 -1.25 24.03 -4.68
C VAL A 310 0.08 24.13 -5.41
N LEU A 311 0.59 25.35 -5.62
CA LEU A 311 1.86 25.56 -6.31
C LEU A 311 3.04 24.90 -5.57
N ASN A 312 3.11 25.00 -4.24
CA ASN A 312 4.12 24.31 -3.43
C ASN A 312 4.03 22.78 -3.59
N SER A 313 2.83 22.22 -3.55
CA SER A 313 2.62 20.77 -3.68
C SER A 313 2.98 20.25 -5.09
N VAL A 314 2.55 20.98 -6.12
CA VAL A 314 2.82 20.64 -7.53
C VAL A 314 4.30 20.82 -7.87
N SER A 315 4.94 21.91 -7.42
CA SER A 315 6.35 22.15 -7.71
C SER A 315 7.28 21.10 -7.06
N VAL A 316 7.06 20.77 -5.79
CA VAL A 316 7.87 19.76 -5.09
C VAL A 316 7.68 18.37 -5.68
N SER A 317 6.44 17.99 -6.01
CA SER A 317 6.17 16.70 -6.66
C SER A 317 6.75 16.62 -8.07
N ALA A 318 6.67 17.69 -8.86
CA ALA A 318 7.29 17.76 -10.19
C ALA A 318 8.82 17.66 -10.12
N ALA A 319 9.45 18.37 -9.19
CA ALA A 319 10.90 18.31 -8.99
C ALA A 319 11.36 16.90 -8.58
N ALA A 320 10.65 16.26 -7.65
CA ALA A 320 10.92 14.90 -7.23
C ALA A 320 10.72 13.88 -8.37
N ALA A 321 9.64 14.01 -9.15
CA ALA A 321 9.35 13.13 -10.28
C ALA A 321 10.44 13.25 -11.36
N LEU A 322 10.85 14.46 -11.72
CA LEU A 322 11.90 14.70 -12.70
C LEU A 322 13.24 14.12 -12.22
N ALA A 323 13.63 14.41 -10.97
CA ALA A 323 14.87 13.89 -10.40
C ALA A 323 14.89 12.36 -10.33
N ALA A 324 13.76 11.74 -9.93
CA ALA A 324 13.64 10.28 -9.89
C ALA A 324 13.70 9.66 -11.28
N ALA A 325 13.03 10.25 -12.28
CA ALA A 325 13.08 9.78 -13.65
C ALA A 325 14.49 9.85 -14.24
N LEU A 326 15.19 10.98 -14.05
CA LEU A 326 16.57 11.14 -14.51
C LEU A 326 17.53 10.15 -13.83
N ALA A 327 17.36 9.90 -12.53
CA ALA A 327 18.15 8.92 -11.80
C ALA A 327 17.81 7.46 -12.20
N ALA A 328 16.59 7.19 -12.64
CA ALA A 328 16.13 5.85 -13.02
C ALA A 328 16.73 5.38 -14.35
N ILE A 329 16.86 6.28 -15.34
CA ILE A 329 17.35 5.95 -16.69
C ILE A 329 18.67 5.16 -16.69
N PRO A 330 19.77 5.63 -16.05
CA PRO A 330 21.04 4.90 -16.10
C PRO A 330 20.97 3.53 -15.41
N ILE A 331 20.17 3.42 -14.33
CA ILE A 331 19.99 2.15 -13.61
C ILE A 331 19.20 1.17 -14.47
N ALA A 332 18.09 1.62 -15.04
CA ALA A 332 17.22 0.83 -15.89
C ALA A 332 17.96 0.34 -17.15
N TYR A 333 18.74 1.22 -17.79
CA TYR A 333 19.56 0.87 -18.94
C TYR A 333 20.61 -0.19 -18.59
N PHE A 334 21.34 -0.01 -17.48
CA PHE A 334 22.35 -0.98 -17.05
C PHE A 334 21.72 -2.35 -16.73
N ALA A 335 20.61 -2.36 -15.99
CA ALA A 335 19.88 -3.58 -15.61
C ALA A 335 19.12 -4.26 -16.77
N ALA A 336 18.86 -3.55 -17.87
CA ALA A 336 18.26 -4.12 -19.08
C ALA A 336 19.32 -4.79 -19.97
N ASN A 337 20.52 -4.23 -20.04
CA ASN A 337 21.54 -4.63 -21.02
C ASN A 337 22.66 -5.53 -20.48
N HIS A 338 22.75 -5.73 -19.16
CA HIS A 338 23.82 -6.52 -18.55
C HIS A 338 23.25 -7.61 -17.64
N GLU A 339 23.53 -8.89 -17.94
CA GLU A 339 23.21 -10.05 -17.10
C GLU A 339 24.27 -10.33 -16.03
N SER A 340 24.89 -9.29 -15.47
CA SER A 340 25.94 -9.44 -14.46
C SER A 340 25.37 -9.48 -13.02
N PRO A 341 26.01 -10.17 -12.07
CA PRO A 341 25.62 -10.13 -10.66
C PRO A 341 25.58 -8.69 -10.09
N LEU A 342 26.45 -7.81 -10.60
CA LEU A 342 26.45 -6.40 -10.24
C LEU A 342 25.17 -5.70 -10.70
N ALA A 343 24.69 -5.96 -11.92
CA ALA A 343 23.43 -5.40 -12.42
C ALA A 343 22.24 -5.82 -11.55
N THR A 344 22.19 -7.09 -11.13
CA THR A 344 21.17 -7.58 -10.20
C THR A 344 21.25 -6.89 -8.84
N ILE A 345 22.45 -6.68 -8.29
CA ILE A 345 22.64 -5.96 -7.02
C ILE A 345 22.19 -4.49 -7.16
N PHE A 346 22.55 -3.81 -8.25
CA PHE A 346 22.16 -2.42 -8.49
C PHE A 346 20.64 -2.25 -8.58
N GLU A 347 19.98 -3.13 -9.32
CA GLU A 347 18.52 -3.13 -9.44
C GLU A 347 17.87 -3.39 -8.08
N ARG A 348 18.29 -4.45 -7.36
CA ARG A 348 17.74 -4.79 -6.04
C ARG A 348 17.97 -3.73 -4.98
N ALA A 349 19.11 -3.03 -5.03
CA ALA A 349 19.40 -1.93 -4.13
C ALA A 349 18.39 -0.77 -4.26
N THR A 350 17.80 -0.57 -5.45
CA THR A 350 16.76 0.44 -5.59
C THR A 350 15.51 0.07 -4.80
N TYR A 351 15.07 -1.19 -4.88
CA TYR A 351 13.86 -1.69 -4.19
C TYR A 351 13.89 -1.55 -2.67
N VAL A 352 15.06 -1.40 -2.07
CA VAL A 352 15.25 -1.13 -0.65
C VAL A 352 14.48 0.13 -0.22
N GLY A 353 14.56 1.22 -0.99
CA GLY A 353 13.87 2.48 -0.66
C GLY A 353 12.34 2.40 -0.72
N PHE A 354 11.80 1.45 -1.51
CA PHE A 354 10.37 1.19 -1.59
C PHE A 354 9.89 0.24 -0.49
N ALA A 355 10.68 -0.78 -0.16
CA ALA A 355 10.37 -1.74 0.89
C ALA A 355 10.29 -1.09 2.27
N VAL A 356 11.13 -0.07 2.51
CA VAL A 356 11.23 0.58 3.81
C VAL A 356 10.05 1.53 4.06
N PRO A 357 9.43 1.48 5.25
CA PRO A 357 8.41 2.43 5.65
C PRO A 357 8.90 3.88 5.59
N GLY A 358 8.06 4.78 5.08
CA GLY A 358 8.47 6.16 4.80
C GLY A 358 8.98 6.91 6.03
N ILE A 359 8.44 6.60 7.22
CA ILE A 359 8.86 7.19 8.48
C ILE A 359 10.29 6.79 8.87
N VAL A 360 10.69 5.55 8.56
CA VAL A 360 12.04 5.02 8.83
C VAL A 360 13.06 5.74 7.94
N LEU A 361 12.74 5.86 6.65
CA LEU A 361 13.53 6.64 5.70
C LEU A 361 13.62 8.12 6.11
N ALA A 362 12.50 8.72 6.51
CA ALA A 362 12.47 10.12 6.95
C ALA A 362 13.36 10.33 8.19
N LEU A 363 13.24 9.46 9.20
CA LEU A 363 14.00 9.57 10.43
C LEU A 363 15.51 9.42 10.20
N ALA A 364 15.91 8.47 9.36
CA ALA A 364 17.30 8.31 8.93
C ALA A 364 17.88 9.60 8.33
N LEU A 365 17.15 10.22 7.40
CA LEU A 365 17.58 11.47 6.75
C LEU A 365 17.56 12.66 7.69
N VAL A 366 16.66 12.65 8.67
CA VAL A 366 16.58 13.68 9.70
C VAL A 366 17.78 13.61 10.63
N TYR A 367 18.16 12.44 11.15
CA TYR A 367 19.36 12.28 11.98
C TYR A 367 20.63 12.65 11.22
N PHE A 368 20.74 12.20 9.97
CA PHE A 368 21.87 12.55 9.14
C PHE A 368 21.93 14.07 8.85
N GLY A 369 20.80 14.66 8.48
CA GLY A 369 20.70 16.09 8.18
C GLY A 369 21.01 16.95 9.40
N SER A 370 20.40 16.67 10.55
CA SER A 370 20.59 17.48 11.75
C SER A 370 21.98 17.34 12.35
N GLY A 371 22.61 16.16 12.25
CA GLY A 371 23.94 15.91 12.80
C GLY A 371 25.09 16.31 11.88
N TYR A 372 25.02 15.96 10.59
CA TYR A 372 26.17 15.96 9.68
C TYR A 372 26.03 16.93 8.51
N LEU A 373 24.81 17.23 8.06
CA LEU A 373 24.55 18.23 7.01
C LEU A 373 23.54 19.28 7.46
N PRO A 374 23.81 20.09 8.51
CA PRO A 374 22.82 21.05 9.03
C PRO A 374 22.36 22.07 7.99
N TRP A 375 23.19 22.36 6.99
CA TRP A 375 22.90 23.30 5.90
C TRP A 375 21.86 22.77 4.89
N ILE A 376 21.66 21.45 4.79
CA ILE A 376 20.63 20.84 3.94
C ILE A 376 19.42 20.36 4.76
N TYR A 377 19.55 20.31 6.09
CA TYR A 377 18.46 19.94 6.98
C TYR A 377 17.31 20.96 6.90
N GLN A 378 16.07 20.46 6.89
CA GLN A 378 14.85 21.26 6.72
C GLN A 378 14.79 22.08 5.41
N THR A 379 15.51 21.65 4.37
CA THR A 379 15.48 22.29 3.04
C THR A 379 14.78 21.41 2.00
N LEU A 380 14.30 22.04 0.91
CA LEU A 380 13.68 21.33 -0.21
C LEU A 380 14.58 20.25 -0.86
N PRO A 381 15.89 20.47 -1.08
CA PRO A 381 16.78 19.45 -1.61
C PRO A 381 16.75 18.12 -0.84
N LEU A 382 16.77 18.15 0.50
CA LEU A 382 16.72 16.92 1.30
C LEU A 382 15.35 16.22 1.19
N LEU A 383 14.26 16.99 1.08
CA LEU A 383 12.92 16.46 0.86
C LEU A 383 12.80 15.81 -0.53
N VAL A 384 13.30 16.47 -1.57
CA VAL A 384 13.34 15.92 -2.94
C VAL A 384 14.18 14.66 -2.96
N PHE A 385 15.33 14.65 -2.29
CA PHE A 385 16.17 13.47 -2.14
C PHE A 385 15.42 12.30 -1.49
N ALA A 386 14.72 12.54 -0.39
CA ALA A 386 13.89 11.53 0.27
C ALA A 386 12.84 10.93 -0.68
N TYR A 387 12.17 11.77 -1.47
CA TYR A 387 11.20 11.32 -2.46
C TYR A 387 11.83 10.51 -3.59
N VAL A 388 13.02 10.91 -4.06
CA VAL A 388 13.77 10.12 -5.05
C VAL A 388 14.06 8.74 -4.47
N VAL A 389 14.64 8.63 -3.28
CA VAL A 389 14.92 7.32 -2.66
C VAL A 389 13.66 6.46 -2.55
N ARG A 390 12.52 7.06 -2.17
CA ARG A 390 11.24 6.36 -2.00
C ARG A 390 10.62 5.88 -3.32
N PHE A 391 10.65 6.70 -4.36
CA PHE A 391 9.90 6.47 -5.61
C PHE A 391 10.74 5.99 -6.79
N LEU A 392 12.07 6.04 -6.70
CA LEU A 392 12.97 5.58 -7.74
C LEU A 392 12.69 4.15 -8.23
N PRO A 393 12.32 3.15 -7.40
CA PRO A 393 12.08 1.78 -7.87
C PRO A 393 10.93 1.69 -8.86
N GLN A 394 9.90 2.51 -8.66
CA GLN A 394 8.75 2.57 -9.57
C GLN A 394 9.15 3.15 -10.92
N ALA A 395 10.02 4.16 -10.93
CA ALA A 395 10.58 4.75 -12.15
C ALA A 395 11.54 3.79 -12.87
N VAL A 396 12.40 3.07 -12.14
CA VAL A 396 13.32 2.07 -12.72
C VAL A 396 12.54 0.93 -13.37
N GLY A 397 11.51 0.39 -12.70
CA GLY A 397 10.70 -0.69 -13.24
C GLY A 397 9.95 -0.32 -14.53
N SER A 398 9.38 0.89 -14.59
CA SER A 398 8.70 1.37 -15.80
C SER A 398 9.69 1.65 -16.94
N SER A 399 10.82 2.32 -16.66
CA SER A 399 11.87 2.59 -17.65
C SER A 399 12.50 1.31 -18.19
N ARG A 400 12.79 0.31 -17.35
CA ARG A 400 13.38 -0.97 -17.78
C ARG A 400 12.46 -1.70 -18.74
N THR A 401 11.16 -1.74 -18.45
CA THR A 401 10.16 -2.37 -19.32
C THR A 401 10.11 -1.70 -20.69
N ALA A 402 10.20 -0.36 -20.74
CA ALA A 402 10.25 0.38 -22.00
C ALA A 402 11.55 0.13 -22.78
N ILE A 403 12.72 0.07 -22.11
CA ILE A 403 14.02 -0.20 -22.75
C ILE A 403 14.06 -1.61 -23.35
N LEU A 404 13.52 -2.62 -22.64
CA LEU A 404 13.45 -4.00 -23.14
C LEU A 404 12.55 -4.17 -24.37
N GLN A 405 11.67 -3.20 -24.67
CA GLN A 405 10.85 -3.19 -25.88
C GLN A 405 11.57 -2.59 -27.09
N VAL A 406 12.71 -1.93 -26.92
CA VAL A 406 13.52 -1.38 -28.00
C VAL A 406 14.48 -2.46 -28.51
N ASP A 407 14.45 -2.73 -29.81
CA ASP A 407 15.36 -3.70 -30.45
C ASP A 407 16.82 -3.28 -30.23
N GLN A 408 17.61 -4.15 -29.58
CA GLN A 408 19.02 -3.90 -29.25
C GLN A 408 19.86 -3.59 -30.50
N ARG A 409 19.45 -4.10 -31.68
CA ARG A 409 20.14 -3.84 -32.95
C ARG A 409 20.09 -2.38 -33.41
N LEU A 410 19.13 -1.60 -32.93
CA LEU A 410 19.03 -0.16 -33.24
C LEU A 410 19.97 0.68 -32.37
N VAL A 411 20.33 0.19 -31.18
CA VAL A 411 21.22 0.89 -30.23
C VAL A 411 22.69 0.66 -30.60
N GLU A 412 23.02 -0.49 -31.19
CA GLU A 412 24.38 -0.79 -31.68
C GLU A 412 24.72 -0.10 -33.01
N ALA A 413 23.73 0.51 -33.68
CA ALA A 413 23.89 1.12 -35.01
C ALA A 413 24.18 2.64 -34.99
N GLY A 414 24.20 3.28 -33.82
CA GLY A 414 24.54 4.70 -33.62
C GLY A 414 25.73 4.85 -32.70
#